data_AF-A0A257XEP2-F1
#
_entry.id   AF-A0A257XEP2-F1
#
_cell.length_a   1.000
_cell.length_b   1.000
_cell.length_c   1.000
_cell.angle_alpha   90.00
_cell.angle_beta   90.00
_cell.angle_gamma   90.00
#
_symmetry.space_group_name_H-M   'P 1'
#
loop_
_entity.id
_entity.type
_entity.pdbx_description
1 polymer ?
#
loop_
_entity_poly.entity_id
_entity_poly.type
_entity_poly.pdbx_seq_one_letter_code
_entity_poly.pdbx_strand_id
1 'polypeptide(L)'
;DSLPVVVAIDARHGHVFLQMFGNGGRTLVAPRISAARDAARAVAIGPVRLVGSGAMLVADAWPPGEQLPISVDEITAPDVAWVARLGAAADPARAETRPLYLRAPDAKPQDAARIARR
;
A
#
# COMPACT_ATOMS: atom_id res chain seq x y z
N ASP A 1 -4.52 -12.37 -16.93
CA ASP A 1 -3.33 -11.64 -16.51
C ASP A 1 -2.73 -12.38 -15.32
N SER A 2 -1.49 -12.88 -15.43
CA SER A 2 -0.91 -13.82 -14.45
C SER A 2 0.25 -13.25 -13.65
N LEU A 3 0.74 -12.06 -14.01
CA LEU A 3 1.85 -11.41 -13.30
C LEU A 3 1.35 -10.81 -11.97
N PRO A 4 2.10 -11.01 -10.88
CA PRO A 4 1.79 -10.33 -9.63
C PRO A 4 1.81 -8.80 -9.77
N VAL A 5 0.88 -8.15 -9.10
CA VAL A 5 0.76 -6.70 -9.02
C VAL A 5 1.12 -6.25 -7.61
N VAL A 6 2.08 -5.34 -7.52
CA VAL A 6 2.49 -4.69 -6.28
C VAL A 6 1.90 -3.29 -6.28
N VAL A 7 1.04 -3.03 -5.31
CA VAL A 7 0.46 -1.70 -5.08
C VAL A 7 1.33 -0.99 -4.05
N ALA A 8 1.87 0.18 -4.41
CA ALA A 8 2.66 1.03 -3.54
C ALA A 8 2.08 2.46 -3.54
N ILE A 9 1.63 2.92 -2.37
CA ILE A 9 1.12 4.29 -2.16
C ILE A 9 2.12 5.04 -1.30
N ASP A 10 2.53 6.24 -1.70
CA ASP A 10 3.45 7.07 -0.93
C ASP A 10 2.89 7.37 0.47
N ALA A 11 3.59 6.91 1.51
CA ALA A 11 3.27 7.14 2.93
C ALA A 11 4.11 8.26 3.54
N ARG A 12 4.81 9.04 2.70
CA ARG A 12 5.77 10.11 3.02
C ARG A 12 7.03 9.61 3.71
N HIS A 13 8.04 10.47 3.78
CA HIS A 13 9.32 10.20 4.45
C HIS A 13 10.01 8.90 3.95
N GLY A 14 9.94 8.62 2.65
CA GLY A 14 10.55 7.43 2.06
C GLY A 14 9.87 6.10 2.42
N HIS A 15 8.64 6.15 2.93
CA HIS A 15 7.82 4.98 3.23
C HIS A 15 6.71 4.80 2.20
N VAL A 16 6.23 3.57 2.06
CA VAL A 16 5.07 3.24 1.24
C VAL A 16 4.08 2.39 2.02
N PHE A 17 2.79 2.57 1.76
CA PHE A 17 1.79 1.54 2.00
C PHE A 17 1.86 0.53 0.86
N LEU A 18 2.10 -0.73 1.20
CA LEU A 18 2.41 -1.80 0.26
C LEU A 18 1.40 -2.94 0.41
N GLN A 19 0.96 -3.49 -0.72
CA GLN A 19 0.32 -4.80 -0.78
C GLN A 19 0.67 -5.47 -2.11
N MET A 20 0.79 -6.80 -2.13
CA MET A 20 1.05 -7.56 -3.34
C MET A 20 -0.05 -8.59 -3.57
N PHE A 21 -0.56 -8.63 -4.80
CA PHE A 21 -1.56 -9.58 -5.24
C PHE A 21 -0.99 -10.48 -6.34
N GLY A 22 -1.28 -11.78 -6.27
CA GLY A 22 -1.01 -12.74 -7.33
C GLY A 22 -2.24 -12.97 -8.20
N ASN A 23 -2.18 -14.03 -9.01
CA ASN A 23 -3.30 -14.44 -9.86
C ASN A 23 -4.61 -14.62 -9.06
N GLY A 24 -5.72 -14.17 -9.63
CA GLY A 24 -7.06 -14.27 -9.02
C GLY A 24 -7.25 -13.40 -7.78
N GLY A 25 -6.38 -12.41 -7.53
CA GLY A 25 -6.52 -11.50 -6.38
C GLY A 25 -6.02 -12.09 -5.05
N ARG A 26 -5.31 -13.23 -5.07
CA ARG A 26 -4.71 -13.80 -3.86
C ARG A 26 -3.66 -12.83 -3.30
N THR A 27 -3.80 -12.46 -2.03
CA THR A 27 -2.78 -11.69 -1.31
C THR A 27 -1.50 -12.53 -1.16
N LEU A 28 -0.38 -12.01 -1.68
CA LEU A 28 0.96 -12.58 -1.52
C LEU A 28 1.75 -11.86 -0.42
N VAL A 29 1.60 -10.55 -0.35
CA VAL A 29 2.13 -9.71 0.74
C VAL A 29 0.95 -8.95 1.33
N ALA A 30 0.70 -9.15 2.63
CA ALA A 30 -0.37 -8.47 3.35
C ALA A 30 -0.16 -6.94 3.37
N PRO A 31 -1.23 -6.14 3.52
CA PRO A 31 -1.12 -4.69 3.67
C PRO A 31 -0.15 -4.31 4.78
N ARG A 32 0.82 -3.45 4.47
CA ARG A 32 1.81 -2.97 5.45
C ARG A 32 2.30 -1.57 5.11
N ILE A 33 2.88 -0.90 6.10
CA ILE A 33 3.76 0.25 5.88
C ILE A 33 5.21 -0.21 5.99
N SER A 34 6.09 0.26 5.11
CA SER A 34 7.52 -0.04 5.15
C SER A 34 8.34 1.03 4.45
N ALA A 35 9.62 1.14 4.78
CA ALA A 35 10.56 1.91 3.98
C ALA A 35 10.64 1.34 2.55
N ALA A 36 10.87 2.20 1.56
CA ALA A 36 10.87 1.80 0.15
C ALA A 36 11.85 0.67 -0.17
N ARG A 37 13.04 0.69 0.44
CA ARG A 37 14.06 -0.36 0.31
C ARG A 37 13.56 -1.72 0.81
N ASP A 38 12.88 -1.74 1.95
CA ASP A 38 12.34 -2.98 2.51
C ASP A 38 11.15 -3.49 1.70
N ALA A 39 10.32 -2.56 1.19
CA ALA A 39 9.24 -2.88 0.27
C ALA A 39 9.77 -3.55 -1.01
N ALA A 40 10.81 -2.97 -1.63
CA ALA A 40 11.41 -3.51 -2.85
C ALA A 40 11.97 -4.92 -2.64
N ARG A 41 12.69 -5.15 -1.54
CA ARG A 41 13.19 -6.50 -1.17
C ARG A 41 12.07 -7.51 -0.94
N ALA A 42 10.94 -7.09 -0.37
CA ALA A 42 9.83 -7.99 -0.07
C ALA A 42 9.06 -8.46 -1.32
N VAL A 43 9.16 -7.73 -2.44
CA VAL A 43 8.37 -8.00 -3.65
C VAL A 43 9.21 -8.38 -4.86
N ALA A 44 10.53 -8.25 -4.80
CA ALA A 44 11.47 -8.72 -5.82
C ALA A 44 11.62 -10.25 -5.76
N ILE A 45 10.54 -10.97 -6.05
CA ILE A 45 10.47 -12.45 -6.03
C ILE A 45 10.33 -13.05 -7.45
N GLY A 46 10.67 -12.26 -8.47
CA GLY A 46 10.47 -12.57 -9.89
C GLY A 46 9.78 -11.42 -10.63
N PRO A 47 9.18 -11.67 -11.80
CA PRO A 47 8.54 -10.63 -12.60
C PRO A 47 7.29 -10.10 -11.90
N VAL A 48 7.25 -8.80 -11.65
CA VAL A 48 6.13 -8.09 -11.04
C VAL A 48 5.81 -6.80 -11.78
N ARG A 49 4.60 -6.27 -11.62
CA ARG A 49 4.26 -4.89 -11.99
C ARG A 49 4.13 -4.04 -10.73
N LEU A 50 4.71 -2.84 -10.75
CA LEU A 50 4.53 -1.86 -9.68
C LEU A 50 3.48 -0.85 -10.10
N VAL A 51 2.52 -0.55 -9.23
CA VAL A 51 1.47 0.45 -9.48
C VAL A 51 1.24 1.33 -8.24
N GLY A 52 0.89 2.59 -8.46
CA GLY A 52 0.50 3.53 -7.39
C GLY A 52 1.45 4.71 -7.22
N SER A 53 1.08 5.66 -6.36
CA SER A 53 1.82 6.93 -6.18
C SER A 53 3.21 6.75 -5.58
N GLY A 54 3.50 5.60 -4.97
CA GLY A 54 4.82 5.23 -4.46
C GLY A 54 5.55 4.21 -5.35
N ALA A 55 5.07 3.93 -6.56
CA ALA A 55 5.65 2.90 -7.42
C ALA A 55 7.09 3.21 -7.81
N MET A 56 7.40 4.44 -8.24
CA MET A 56 8.77 4.82 -8.58
C MET A 56 9.68 4.83 -7.35
N LEU A 57 9.18 5.23 -6.19
CA LEU A 57 9.95 5.19 -4.94
C LEU A 57 10.43 3.76 -4.61
N VAL A 58 9.61 2.74 -4.92
CA VAL A 58 9.98 1.32 -4.78
C VAL A 58 10.94 0.89 -5.90
N ALA A 59 10.72 1.33 -7.14
CA ALA A 59 11.59 1.03 -8.28
C ALA A 59 13.00 1.64 -8.13
N ASP A 60 13.12 2.86 -7.63
CA ASP A 60 14.40 3.53 -7.36
C ASP A 60 15.19 2.82 -6.25
N ALA A 61 14.49 2.15 -5.33
CA ALA A 61 15.07 1.37 -4.25
C ALA A 61 15.25 -0.12 -4.60
N TRP A 62 15.12 -0.49 -5.88
CA TRP A 62 15.13 -1.89 -6.32
C TRP A 62 16.45 -2.59 -5.97
N PRO A 63 16.41 -3.85 -5.48
CA PRO A 63 17.64 -4.54 -5.08
C PRO A 63 18.53 -4.82 -6.31
N PRO A 64 19.84 -4.55 -6.24
CA PRO A 64 20.75 -4.88 -7.32
C PRO A 64 20.82 -6.39 -7.53
N GLY A 65 20.87 -6.82 -8.79
CA GLY A 65 20.95 -8.23 -9.17
C GLY A 65 19.59 -8.94 -9.26
N GLU A 66 18.51 -8.32 -8.80
CA GLU A 66 17.15 -8.83 -8.99
C GLU A 66 16.62 -8.48 -10.38
N GLN A 67 15.71 -9.30 -10.89
CA GLN A 67 14.98 -8.99 -12.12
C GLN A 67 14.19 -7.68 -11.91
N LEU A 68 14.33 -6.74 -12.85
CA LEU A 68 13.59 -5.47 -12.80
C LEU A 68 12.08 -5.70 -12.93
N PRO A 69 11.25 -4.79 -12.38
CA PRO A 69 9.81 -4.81 -12.63
C PRO A 69 9.49 -4.79 -14.13
N ILE A 70 8.46 -5.51 -14.53
CA ILE A 70 7.99 -5.54 -15.92
C ILE A 70 7.35 -4.21 -16.32
N SER A 71 6.69 -3.54 -15.37
CA SER A 71 6.21 -2.17 -15.52
C SER A 71 6.25 -1.44 -14.18
N VAL A 72 6.32 -0.11 -14.27
CA VAL A 72 6.21 0.82 -13.15
C VAL A 72 5.21 1.89 -13.56
N ASP A 73 4.00 1.80 -13.03
CA ASP A 73 2.88 2.64 -13.41
C ASP A 73 2.51 3.57 -12.24
N GLU A 74 3.01 4.81 -12.28
CA GLU A 74 2.63 5.82 -11.30
C GLU A 74 1.20 6.30 -11.53
N ILE A 75 0.33 5.98 -10.58
CA ILE A 75 -1.07 6.44 -10.55
C ILE A 75 -1.34 7.12 -9.22
N THR A 76 -1.86 8.35 -9.25
CA THR A 76 -2.11 9.13 -8.04
C THR A 76 -3.35 8.66 -7.29
N ALA A 77 -4.35 8.13 -8.00
CA ALA A 77 -5.60 7.65 -7.44
C ALA A 77 -6.16 6.48 -8.28
N PRO A 78 -6.94 5.58 -7.66
CA PRO A 78 -7.68 4.57 -8.40
C PRO A 78 -8.83 5.19 -9.20
N ASP A 79 -9.20 4.56 -10.31
CA ASP A 79 -10.45 4.87 -11.01
C ASP A 79 -11.65 4.55 -10.11
N VAL A 80 -12.54 5.53 -9.95
CA VAL A 80 -13.75 5.43 -9.13
C VAL A 80 -14.67 4.29 -9.58
N ALA A 81 -14.68 3.95 -10.88
CA ALA A 81 -15.46 2.82 -11.39
C ALA A 81 -14.99 1.50 -10.79
N TRP A 82 -13.68 1.32 -10.54
CA TRP A 82 -13.16 0.13 -9.86
C TRP A 82 -13.53 0.10 -8.38
N VAL A 83 -13.50 1.25 -7.70
CA VAL A 83 -13.96 1.37 -6.31
C VAL A 83 -15.43 0.98 -6.19
N ALA A 84 -16.29 1.47 -7.09
CA ALA A 84 -17.70 1.13 -7.13
C ALA A 84 -17.94 -0.37 -7.38
N ARG A 85 -17.17 -1.00 -8.28
CA ARG A 85 -17.26 -2.44 -8.54
C ARG A 85 -16.88 -3.28 -7.31
N LEU A 86 -15.82 -2.90 -6.60
CA LEU A 86 -15.42 -3.58 -5.37
C LEU A 86 -16.50 -3.41 -4.29
N GLY A 87 -17.08 -2.22 -4.16
CA GLY A 87 -18.20 -1.97 -3.25
C GLY A 87 -19.43 -2.82 -3.59
N ALA A 88 -19.79 -2.94 -4.86
CA ALA A 88 -20.92 -3.76 -5.31
C ALA A 88 -20.71 -5.27 -5.09
N ALA A 89 -19.46 -5.73 -5.07
CA ALA A 89 -19.11 -7.13 -4.81
C ALA A 89 -19.00 -7.46 -3.30
N ALA A 90 -18.92 -6.46 -2.43
CA ALA A 90 -18.76 -6.64 -1.00
C ALA A 90 -20.08 -7.01 -0.31
N ASP A 91 -20.03 -7.91 0.67
CA ASP A 91 -21.18 -8.22 1.53
C ASP A 91 -21.32 -7.12 2.60
N PRO A 92 -22.40 -6.30 2.58
CA PRO A 92 -22.56 -5.20 3.53
C PRO A 92 -22.67 -5.68 4.99
N ALA A 93 -23.07 -6.94 5.23
CA ALA A 93 -23.13 -7.51 6.58
C ALA A 93 -21.74 -7.88 7.13
N ARG A 94 -20.71 -7.92 6.28
CA ARG A 94 -19.35 -8.36 6.65
C ARG A 94 -18.25 -7.34 6.33
N ALA A 95 -18.54 -6.37 5.46
CA ALA A 95 -17.59 -5.41 4.92
C ALA A 95 -17.97 -3.98 5.30
N GLU A 96 -18.19 -3.73 6.59
CA GLU A 96 -18.41 -2.37 7.09
C GLU A 96 -17.24 -1.45 6.70
N THR A 97 -17.57 -0.23 6.29
CA THR A 97 -16.58 0.78 5.94
C THR A 97 -15.79 1.20 7.18
N ARG A 98 -14.54 0.76 7.27
CA ARG A 98 -13.62 1.14 8.34
C ARG A 98 -12.23 1.45 7.79
N PRO A 99 -11.53 2.44 8.35
CA PRO A 99 -10.15 2.72 7.98
C PRO A 99 -9.24 1.53 8.32
N LEU A 100 -8.31 1.21 7.41
CA LEU A 100 -7.23 0.28 7.68
C LEU A 100 -6.01 1.05 8.21
N TYR A 101 -5.89 1.13 9.53
CA TYR A 101 -4.73 1.77 10.16
C TYR A 101 -3.51 0.83 10.10
N LEU A 102 -2.56 1.15 9.23
CA LEU A 102 -1.30 0.39 9.08
C LEU A 102 -0.17 0.90 9.97
N ARG A 103 -0.29 2.12 10.49
CA ARG A 103 0.67 2.68 11.45
C ARG A 103 0.22 2.35 12.87
N ALA A 104 1.17 2.00 13.72
CA ALA A 104 0.92 1.90 15.16
C ALA A 104 0.40 3.25 15.70
N PRO A 105 -0.47 3.24 16.72
CA PRO A 105 -0.96 4.48 17.33
C PRO A 105 0.20 5.29 17.91
N ASP A 106 0.41 6.52 17.42
CA ASP A 106 1.40 7.49 17.93
C ASP A 106 0.72 8.54 18.83
N ALA A 107 -0.33 8.14 19.56
CA ALA A 107 -1.06 9.04 20.44
C ALA A 107 -0.15 9.43 21.61
N LYS A 108 0.20 10.72 21.68
CA LYS A 108 0.91 11.31 22.82
C LYS A 108 -0.09 11.96 23.77
N PRO A 109 0.05 11.81 25.10
CA PRO A 109 -0.80 12.50 26.06
C PRO A 109 -0.80 14.01 25.82
N GLN A 110 -1.98 14.62 25.82
CA GLN A 110 -2.12 16.07 25.71
C GLN A 110 -1.87 16.71 27.09
N ASP A 111 -0.61 16.79 27.51
CA ASP A 111 -0.23 17.35 28.82
C ASP A 111 -0.26 18.89 28.86
N ALA A 112 -0.37 19.55 27.70
CA ALA A 112 -0.15 21.00 27.56
C ALA A 112 -1.41 21.87 27.63
N ALA A 113 -2.61 21.31 27.73
CA ALA A 113 -3.85 22.10 27.73
C ALA A 113 -4.71 21.80 28.96
N ARG A 114 -4.34 22.37 30.11
CA ARG A 114 -5.29 22.52 31.23
C ARG A 114 -6.15 23.75 30.98
N ILE A 115 -7.40 23.54 30.57
CA ILE A 115 -8.43 24.59 30.58
C ILE A 115 -8.75 24.88 32.05
N ALA A 116 -8.59 26.14 32.48
CA ALA A 116 -8.99 26.56 33.82
C ALA A 116 -10.50 26.34 33.99
N ARG A 117 -10.89 25.47 34.94
CA ARG A 117 -12.30 25.32 35.33
C ARG A 117 -12.68 26.53 36.20
N ARG A 118 -13.74 27.23 35.81
CA ARG A 118 -14.44 28.22 36.64
C ARG A 118 -15.65 27.57 37.29
#